data_AF-A0A0Q8EL89-F1
#
_entry.id   AF-A0A0Q8EL89-F1
#
_cell.length_a   1.000
_cell.length_b   1.000
_cell.length_c   1.000
_cell.angle_alpha   90.00
_cell.angle_beta   90.00
_cell.angle_gamma   90.00
#
_symmetry.space_group_name_H-M   'P 1'
#
loop_
_entity.id
_entity.type
_entity.pdbx_description
1 polymer ?
#
loop_
_entity_poly.entity_id
_entity_poly.type
_entity_poly.pdbx_seq_one_letter_code
_entity_poly.pdbx_strand_id
1 'polypeptide(L)'
;MAGTFARLETNLRRAACVLLVEIIGGLLLFFLLPLFGVERDWIVLFIWTINLPAAWFLARAAKQQGRNPWLHGLTSIPPLLALLNLLAMSAGSRSYGNKA
;
A
#
# COMPACT_ATOMS: atom_id res chain seq x y z
N MET A 1 -16.72 -17.57 7.90
CA MET A 1 -16.30 -16.17 8.19
C MET A 1 -14.81 -16.06 8.55
N ALA A 2 -14.25 -16.99 9.34
CA ALA A 2 -12.81 -17.02 9.68
C ALA A 2 -11.85 -16.94 8.48
N GLY A 3 -12.15 -17.63 7.37
CA GLY A 3 -11.29 -17.62 6.16
C GLY A 3 -11.22 -16.27 5.42
N THR A 4 -12.26 -15.42 5.52
CA THR A 4 -12.27 -14.09 4.90
C THR A 4 -11.42 -13.11 5.70
N PHE A 5 -11.52 -13.18 7.04
CA PHE A 5 -10.75 -12.35 7.95
C PHE A 5 -9.24 -12.67 7.87
N ALA A 6 -8.87 -13.95 7.87
CA ALA A 6 -7.47 -14.36 7.72
C ALA A 6 -6.84 -13.88 6.39
N ARG A 7 -7.61 -13.86 5.30
CA ARG A 7 -7.13 -13.31 4.01
C ARG A 7 -7.01 -11.78 4.04
N LEU A 8 -7.93 -11.09 4.72
CA LEU A 8 -7.86 -9.64 4.91
C LEU A 8 -6.60 -9.24 5.66
N GLU A 9 -6.34 -9.89 6.80
CA GLU A 9 -5.16 -9.63 7.61
C GLU A 9 -3.86 -9.94 6.83
N THR A 10 -3.84 -11.06 6.08
CA THR A 10 -2.70 -11.40 5.21
C THR A 10 -2.45 -10.34 4.15
N ASN A 11 -3.50 -9.84 3.49
CA ASN A 11 -3.37 -8.80 2.47
C ASN A 11 -2.91 -7.46 3.07
N LEU A 12 -3.44 -7.06 4.22
CA LEU A 12 -3.01 -5.85 4.92
C LEU A 12 -1.56 -5.95 5.39
N ARG A 13 -1.13 -7.10 5.92
CA ARG A 13 0.25 -7.32 6.34
C ARG A 13 1.22 -7.29 5.15
N ARG A 14 0.82 -7.87 4.01
CA ARG A 14 1.60 -7.79 2.76
C ARG A 14 1.68 -6.36 2.25
N ALA A 15 0.56 -5.63 2.20
CA ALA A 15 0.53 -4.22 1.81
C ALA A 15 1.44 -3.37 2.71
N ALA A 16 1.40 -3.59 4.03
CA ALA A 16 2.25 -2.88 4.99
C ALA A 16 3.75 -3.18 4.79
N CYS A 17 4.11 -4.45 4.58
CA CYS A 17 5.51 -4.85 4.36
C CYS A 17 6.06 -4.27 3.06
N VAL A 18 5.26 -4.34 1.99
CA VAL A 18 5.60 -3.78 0.67
C VAL A 18 5.78 -2.26 0.77
N LEU A 19 4.83 -1.54 1.39
CA LEU A 19 4.94 -0.09 1.61
C LEU A 19 6.17 0.30 2.43
N LEU A 20 6.53 -0.48 3.46
CA LEU A 20 7.73 -0.23 4.24
C LEU A 20 9.00 -0.31 3.40
N VAL A 21 9.12 -1.37 2.59
CA VAL A 21 10.25 -1.57 1.69
C VAL A 21 10.30 -0.46 0.64
N GLU A 22 9.16 -0.07 0.07
CA GLU A 22 9.07 0.99 -0.92
C GLU A 22 9.41 2.38 -0.35
N ILE A 23 8.96 2.69 0.87
CA ILE A 23 9.30 3.97 1.51
C ILE A 23 10.79 4.04 1.81
N ILE A 24 11.35 2.99 2.43
CA ILE A 24 12.78 2.96 2.78
C ILE A 24 13.63 2.96 1.51
N GLY A 25 13.34 2.06 0.58
CA GLY A 25 14.07 1.94 -0.69
C GLY A 25 13.89 3.19 -1.57
N GLY A 26 12.69 3.74 -1.64
CA GLY A 26 12.38 4.95 -2.40
C GLY A 26 13.10 6.18 -1.84
N LEU A 27 13.13 6.37 -0.53
CA LEU A 27 13.92 7.43 0.10
C LEU A 27 15.41 7.26 -0.20
N LEU A 28 15.93 6.04 -0.05
CA LEU A 28 17.34 5.74 -0.34
C LEU A 28 17.70 6.08 -1.79
N LEU A 29 16.86 5.69 -2.75
CA LEU A 29 17.03 6.02 -4.18
C LEU A 29 16.91 7.51 -4.44
N PHE A 30 15.95 8.20 -3.81
CA PHE A 30 15.74 9.64 -3.97
C PHE A 30 16.91 10.49 -3.48
N PHE A 31 17.67 10.00 -2.48
CA PHE A 31 18.87 10.68 -2.00
C PHE A 31 20.14 10.24 -2.73
N LEU A 32 20.28 8.96 -3.10
CA LEU A 32 21.49 8.43 -3.72
C LEU A 32 21.57 8.70 -5.22
N LEU A 33 20.51 8.45 -5.98
CA LEU A 33 20.55 8.53 -7.45
C LEU A 33 20.88 9.93 -8.00
N PRO A 34 20.47 11.05 -7.37
CA PRO A 34 20.92 12.37 -7.79
C PRO A 34 22.43 12.57 -7.68
N LEU A 35 23.12 11.85 -6.77
CA LEU A 35 24.58 11.88 -6.66
C LEU A 35 25.28 11.27 -7.89
N PHE A 36 24.55 10.44 -8.65
CA PHE A 36 25.00 9.82 -9.89
C PHE A 36 24.46 10.53 -11.15
N GLY A 37 23.87 11.71 -11.01
CA GLY A 37 23.35 12.52 -12.13
C GLY A 37 21.98 12.10 -12.65
N VAL A 38 21.23 11.27 -11.91
CA VAL A 38 19.85 10.93 -12.27
C VAL A 38 18.90 12.05 -11.85
N GLU A 39 18.06 12.53 -12.75
CA GLU A 39 17.07 13.57 -12.42
C GLU A 39 16.00 13.05 -11.47
N ARG A 40 15.57 13.91 -10.54
CA ARG A 40 14.60 13.56 -9.50
C ARG A 40 13.25 13.12 -10.07
N ASP A 41 12.85 13.68 -11.20
CA ASP A 41 11.56 13.36 -11.84
C ASP A 41 11.48 11.89 -12.25
N TRP A 42 12.56 11.34 -12.82
CA TRP A 42 12.64 9.92 -13.16
C TRP A 42 12.60 9.02 -11.93
N ILE A 43 13.22 9.45 -10.83
CA ILE A 43 13.22 8.71 -9.56
C ILE A 43 11.80 8.68 -8.98
N VAL A 44 11.08 9.81 -9.00
CA VAL A 44 9.70 9.89 -8.52
C VAL A 44 8.77 8.99 -9.34
N LEU A 45 8.89 9.02 -10.67
CA LEU A 45 8.12 8.13 -11.54
C LEU A 45 8.42 6.66 -11.26
N PHE A 46 9.68 6.31 -11.00
CA PHE A 46 10.05 4.95 -10.61
C PHE A 46 9.48 4.57 -9.24
N ILE A 47 9.50 5.48 -8.26
CA ILE A 47 8.89 5.25 -6.94
C ILE A 47 7.37 4.99 -7.07
N TRP A 48 6.71 5.63 -8.03
CA TRP A 48 5.28 5.38 -8.28
C TRP A 48 5.02 4.01 -8.91
N THR A 49 5.89 3.54 -9.80
CA THR A 49 5.72 2.21 -10.41
C THR A 49 6.00 1.09 -9.43
N ILE A 50 7.00 1.25 -8.56
CA ILE A 50 7.27 0.25 -7.52
C ILE A 50 6.13 0.13 -6.52
N ASN A 51 5.30 1.18 -6.30
CA ASN A 51 4.16 1.22 -5.36
C ASN A 51 2.87 0.55 -5.92
N LEU A 52 2.86 0.11 -7.18
CA LEU A 52 1.72 -0.62 -7.76
C LEU A 52 1.36 -1.94 -7.06
N PRO A 53 2.32 -2.77 -6.58
CA PRO A 53 2.02 -3.98 -5.81
C PRO A 53 1.33 -3.66 -4.48
N ALA A 54 1.75 -2.62 -3.76
CA ALA A 54 1.05 -2.16 -2.56
C ALA A 54 -0.40 -1.78 -2.85
N ALA A 55 -0.61 -0.98 -3.90
CA ALA A 55 -1.94 -0.59 -4.36
C ALA A 55 -2.83 -1.80 -4.71
N TRP A 56 -2.25 -2.83 -5.32
CA TRP A 56 -2.95 -4.08 -5.63
C TRP A 56 -3.37 -4.86 -4.38
N PHE A 57 -2.51 -4.97 -3.36
CA PHE A 57 -2.87 -5.61 -2.10
C PHE A 57 -3.96 -4.83 -1.35
N LEU A 58 -3.91 -3.49 -1.38
CA LEU A 58 -4.95 -2.63 -0.81
C LEU A 58 -6.28 -2.76 -1.54
N ALA A 59 -6.29 -2.86 -2.87
CA ALA A 59 -7.51 -3.12 -3.65
C ALA A 59 -8.14 -4.48 -3.26
N ARG A 60 -7.32 -5.52 -3.05
CA ARG A 60 -7.82 -6.83 -2.59
C ARG A 60 -8.37 -6.78 -1.15
N ALA A 61 -7.69 -6.06 -0.26
CA ALA A 61 -8.17 -5.84 1.11
C ALA A 61 -9.51 -5.06 1.11
N ALA A 62 -9.64 -4.04 0.28
CA ALA A 62 -10.88 -3.27 0.11
C ALA A 62 -12.05 -4.18 -0.33
N LYS A 63 -11.82 -5.04 -1.33
CA LYS A 63 -12.82 -6.00 -1.79
C LYS A 63 -13.30 -6.93 -0.66
N GLN A 64 -12.38 -7.36 0.21
CA GLN A 64 -12.69 -8.23 1.34
C GLN A 64 -13.46 -7.52 2.46
N GLN A 65 -13.37 -6.19 2.53
CA GLN A 65 -14.19 -5.35 3.42
C GLN A 65 -15.52 -4.92 2.79
N GLY A 66 -15.87 -5.41 1.59
CA GLY A 66 -17.08 -5.00 0.87
C GLY A 66 -17.01 -3.58 0.28
N ARG A 67 -15.81 -3.00 0.18
CA ARG A 67 -15.58 -1.66 -0.39
C ARG A 67 -15.20 -1.77 -1.87
N ASN A 68 -15.29 -0.65 -2.61
CA ASN A 68 -14.92 -0.62 -4.03
C ASN A 68 -13.40 -0.79 -4.22
N PRO A 69 -12.93 -1.90 -4.82
CA PRO A 69 -11.50 -2.17 -4.98
C PRO A 69 -10.81 -1.22 -5.96
N TRP A 70 -11.52 -0.71 -6.97
CA TRP A 70 -10.93 0.20 -7.97
C TRP A 70 -10.62 1.56 -7.39
N LEU A 71 -11.52 2.10 -6.57
CA LEU A 71 -11.32 3.37 -5.89
C LEU A 71 -10.09 3.31 -4.99
N HIS A 72 -10.00 2.27 -4.16
CA HIS A 72 -8.88 2.10 -3.23
C HIS A 72 -7.57 1.72 -3.91
N GLY A 73 -7.60 0.93 -4.99
CA GLY A 73 -6.41 0.63 -5.79
C GLY A 73 -5.85 1.87 -6.48
N LEU A 74 -6.70 2.61 -7.19
CA LEU A 74 -6.27 3.78 -7.97
C LEU A 74 -5.78 4.91 -7.06
N THR A 75 -6.49 5.17 -5.96
CA THR A 75 -6.05 6.18 -4.98
C THR A 75 -4.79 5.76 -4.24
N SER A 76 -4.40 4.48 -4.24
CA SER A 76 -3.17 4.02 -3.60
C SER A 76 -1.95 4.02 -4.52
N ILE A 77 -2.04 4.54 -5.75
CA ILE A 77 -0.87 4.68 -6.64
C ILE A 77 0.15 5.69 -6.08
N PRO A 78 -0.26 6.83 -5.49
CA PRO A 78 0.67 7.68 -4.75
C PRO A 78 1.00 7.03 -3.39
N PRO A 79 2.29 6.89 -3.02
CA PRO A 79 2.70 6.23 -1.76
C PRO A 79 2.04 6.83 -0.51
N LEU A 80 1.85 8.15 -0.48
CA LEU A 80 1.20 8.85 0.63
C LEU A 80 -0.26 8.39 0.81
N LEU A 81 -1.01 8.28 -0.29
CA LEU A 81 -2.40 7.87 -0.25
C LEU A 81 -2.53 6.36 0.03
N ALA A 82 -1.58 5.56 -0.43
CA ALA A 82 -1.49 4.14 -0.08
C ALA A 82 -1.35 3.95 1.43
N LEU A 83 -0.49 4.74 2.08
CA LEU A 83 -0.31 4.73 3.53
C LEU A 83 -1.61 5.12 4.26
N LEU A 84 -2.29 6.17 3.80
CA LEU A 84 -3.58 6.59 4.38
C LEU A 84 -4.65 5.50 4.24
N ASN A 85 -4.76 4.87 3.07
CA ASN A 85 -5.67 3.76 2.84
C ASN A 85 -5.35 2.56 3.74
N LEU A 86 -4.07 2.21 3.90
CA LEU A 86 -3.63 1.15 4.80
C LEU A 86 -4.04 1.43 6.26
N LEU A 87 -3.81 2.66 6.75
CA LEU A 87 -4.19 3.06 8.10
C LEU A 87 -5.72 3.04 8.29
N ALA A 88 -6.48 3.56 7.33
CA ALA A 88 -7.94 3.56 7.39
C ALA A 88 -8.51 2.12 7.39
N MET A 89 -7.96 1.23 6.55
CA MET A 89 -8.43 -0.15 6.47
C MET A 89 -8.01 -1.00 7.67
N SER A 90 -6.84 -0.75 8.25
CA SER A 90 -6.35 -1.45 9.45
C SER A 90 -7.10 -1.01 10.72
N ALA A 91 -7.50 0.26 10.81
CA ALA A 91 -8.42 0.72 11.86
C ALA A 91 -9.80 0.03 11.72
N GLY A 92 -10.32 -0.05 10.50
CA GLY A 92 -11.59 -0.74 10.22
C GLY A 92 -11.54 -2.24 10.51
N SER A 93 -10.44 -2.94 10.20
CA SER A 93 -10.32 -4.39 10.41
C SER A 93 -10.33 -4.79 11.89
N ARG A 94 -9.79 -3.96 12.80
CA ARG A 94 -9.88 -4.20 14.26
C ARG A 94 -11.34 -4.20 14.75
N SER A 95 -12.21 -3.39 14.15
CA SER A 95 -13.63 -3.34 14.51
C SER A 95 -14.38 -4.62 14.09
N TYR A 96 -13.98 -5.24 12.98
CA TYR A 96 -14.52 -6.53 12.54
C TYR A 96 -14.04 -7.71 13.41
N GLY A 97 -12.78 -7.69 13.87
CA GLY A 97 -12.23 -8.72 14.75
C GLY A 97 -12.84 -8.74 16.15
N ASN A 98 -13.40 -7.62 16.62
CA ASN A 98 -14.06 -7.52 17.94
C ASN A 98 -15.55 -7.93 17.91
N LYS A 99 -16.11 -8.20 16.72
CA LYS A 99 -17.52 -8.59 16.52
C LYS A 99 -17.69 -10.03 16.04
N ALA A 100 -16.59 -10.76 15.85
CA ALA A 100 -16.55 -12.15 15.40
C ALA A 100 -16.22 -13.07 16.58
#